data_AF-A0A5K0VEN5-F1
#
_entry.id   AF-A0A5K0VEN5-F1
#
_cell.length_a   1.000
_cell.length_b   1.000
_cell.length_c   1.000
_cell.angle_alpha   90.00
_cell.angle_beta   90.00
_cell.angle_gamma   90.00
#
_symmetry.space_group_name_H-M   'P 1'
#
loop_
_entity.id
_entity.type
_entity.pdbx_description
1 polymer ?
#
loop_
_entity_poly.entity_id
_entity_poly.type
_entity_poly.pdbx_seq_one_letter_code
_entity_poly.pdbx_strand_id
1 'polypeptide(L)'
;DTAMLFRLDRMHMMTKLRPYVHTFLREASTMFEMYIYTMAERPYALEMANMLDPKGVYFPSKVISQADCTQKHQKGLDVVLGLESAVVILDDTEMVSVDM
;
A
#
# COMPACT_ATOMS: atom_id res chain seq x y z
N ASP A 1 -11.24 -13.21 18.63
CA ASP A 1 -10.72 -14.50 18.15
C ASP A 1 -10.81 -14.53 16.63
N THR A 2 -9.70 -14.31 15.92
CA THR A 2 -9.53 -14.60 14.47
C THR A 2 -8.08 -14.29 14.10
N ALA A 3 -7.29 -15.29 13.71
CA ALA A 3 -5.88 -15.11 13.43
C ALA A 3 -5.66 -14.12 12.27
N MET A 4 -4.93 -13.03 12.51
CA MET A 4 -4.48 -12.09 11.48
C MET A 4 -3.15 -12.53 10.83
N LEU A 5 -2.72 -13.77 11.08
CA LEU A 5 -1.47 -14.34 10.60
C LEU A 5 -1.79 -15.28 9.43
N PHE A 6 -1.24 -14.96 8.26
CA PHE A 6 -1.46 -15.64 7.00
C PHE A 6 -0.16 -16.20 6.48
N ARG A 7 -0.22 -17.34 5.79
CA ARG A 7 0.91 -17.93 5.11
C ARG A 7 0.78 -17.67 3.61
N LEU A 8 1.82 -17.08 3.02
CA LEU A 8 1.95 -16.85 1.58
C LEU A 8 2.87 -17.94 1.01
N ASP A 9 2.28 -19.09 0.67
CA ASP A 9 3.04 -20.29 0.30
C ASP A 9 4.01 -20.09 -0.87
N ARG A 10 3.56 -19.36 -1.91
CA ARG A 10 4.38 -19.09 -3.10
C ARG A 10 5.60 -18.22 -2.83
N MET A 11 5.57 -17.45 -1.74
CA MET A 11 6.64 -16.53 -1.33
C MET A 11 7.41 -17.06 -0.12
N HIS A 12 7.04 -18.24 0.40
CA HIS A 12 7.61 -18.84 1.61
C HIS A 12 7.65 -17.87 2.80
N MET A 13 6.57 -17.10 3.00
CA MET A 13 6.52 -16.03 3.99
C MET A 13 5.26 -16.11 4.86
N MET A 14 5.35 -15.61 6.10
CA MET A 14 4.21 -15.34 6.96
C MET A 14 3.92 -13.83 7.02
N THR A 15 2.68 -13.43 6.82
CA THR A 15 2.23 -12.04 6.90
C THR A 15 1.26 -11.88 8.06
N LYS A 16 1.43 -10.83 8.86
CA LYS A 16 0.45 -10.46 9.88
C LYS A 16 -0.22 -9.16 9.51
N LEU A 17 -1.54 -9.17 9.39
CA LEU A 17 -2.31 -7.94 9.22
C LEU A 17 -2.37 -7.15 10.53
N ARG A 18 -2.21 -5.83 10.43
CA ARG A 18 -2.36 -4.93 11.57
C ARG A 18 -3.81 -5.03 12.08
N PRO A 19 -4.02 -5.13 13.42
CA PRO A 19 -5.37 -5.11 13.97
C PRO A 19 -6.17 -3.92 13.43
N TYR A 20 -7.45 -4.18 13.11
CA TYR A 20 -8.40 -3.20 12.57
C TYR A 20 -8.10 -2.67 11.15
N VAL A 21 -7.17 -3.25 10.39
CA VAL A 21 -6.83 -2.76 9.03
C VAL A 21 -8.04 -2.63 8.10
N HIS A 22 -8.95 -3.61 8.08
CA HIS A 22 -10.12 -3.53 7.19
C HIS A 22 -11.13 -2.46 7.62
N THR A 23 -11.26 -2.20 8.93
CA THR A 23 -12.07 -1.08 9.43
C THR A 23 -11.43 0.23 9.04
N PHE A 24 -10.12 0.38 9.23
CA PHE A 24 -9.39 1.56 8.81
C PHE A 24 -9.57 1.85 7.31
N LEU A 25 -9.37 0.86 6.44
CA LEU A 25 -9.53 1.01 5.00
C LEU A 25 -10.95 1.43 4.60
N ARG A 26 -11.96 0.84 5.22
CA ARG A 26 -13.36 1.21 4.98
C ARG A 26 -13.61 2.68 5.35
N GLU A 27 -13.25 3.09 6.56
CA GLU A 27 -13.51 4.48 7.00
C GLU A 27 -12.68 5.49 6.19
N ALA A 28 -11.40 5.19 5.93
CA ALA A 28 -10.53 6.05 5.13
C ALA A 28 -11.05 6.22 3.69
N SER A 29 -11.62 5.17 3.09
CA SER A 29 -12.19 5.24 1.73
C SER A 29 -13.37 6.21 1.60
N THR A 30 -13.98 6.64 2.70
CA THR A 30 -15.05 7.67 2.68
C THR A 30 -14.52 9.09 2.50
N MET A 31 -13.22 9.29 2.70
CA MET A 31 -12.56 10.60 2.69
C MET A 31 -11.45 10.70 1.66
N PHE A 32 -10.81 9.58 1.31
CA PHE A 32 -9.59 9.55 0.49
C PHE A 32 -9.70 8.57 -0.69
N GLU A 33 -9.11 8.97 -1.81
CA GLU A 33 -8.73 8.05 -2.87
C GLU A 33 -7.43 7.35 -2.45
N MET A 34 -7.47 6.02 -2.34
CA MET A 34 -6.39 5.28 -1.69
C MET A 34 -5.44 4.61 -2.70
N TYR A 35 -4.16 4.61 -2.34
CA TYR A 35 -3.06 4.02 -3.10
C TYR A 35 -2.24 3.09 -2.19
N ILE A 36 -1.68 2.03 -2.76
CA ILE A 36 -0.57 1.29 -2.14
C ILE A 36 0.71 1.77 -2.80
N TYR A 37 1.65 2.28 -2.00
CA TYR A 37 2.99 2.64 -2.44
C TYR A 37 4.04 1.90 -1.60
N THR A 38 4.67 0.89 -2.19
CA THR A 38 5.64 0.04 -1.52
C THR A 38 6.97 -0.06 -2.27
N MET A 39 8.06 -0.23 -1.51
CA MET A 39 9.38 -0.57 -2.04
C MET A 39 9.55 -2.07 -2.34
N ALA A 40 8.49 -2.86 -2.19
CA ALA A 40 8.50 -4.26 -2.59
C ALA A 40 8.36 -4.42 -4.11
N GLU A 41 8.74 -5.59 -4.60
CA GLU A 41 8.49 -5.98 -5.99
C GLU A 41 6.99 -6.11 -6.28
N ARG A 42 6.62 -5.89 -7.54
CA ARG A 42 5.23 -5.89 -7.99
C ARG A 42 4.44 -7.17 -7.62
N PRO A 43 4.98 -8.40 -7.75
CA PRO A 43 4.24 -9.61 -7.37
C PRO A 43 3.82 -9.61 -5.90
N TYR A 44 4.72 -9.17 -5.00
CA TYR A 44 4.42 -9.02 -3.58
C TYR A 44 3.33 -7.96 -3.33
N ALA A 45 3.47 -6.80 -3.97
CA ALA A 45 2.52 -5.70 -3.82
C ALA A 45 1.11 -6.11 -4.23
N LEU A 46 0.97 -6.86 -5.32
CA LEU A 46 -0.32 -7.36 -5.81
C LEU A 46 -0.91 -8.44 -4.89
N GLU A 47 -0.09 -9.35 -4.35
CA GLU A 47 -0.55 -10.35 -3.38
C GLU A 47 -1.11 -9.66 -2.12
N MET A 48 -0.41 -8.65 -1.61
CA MET A 48 -0.87 -7.86 -0.46
C MET A 48 -2.13 -7.04 -0.77
N ALA A 49 -2.22 -6.45 -1.97
CA ALA A 49 -3.42 -5.75 -2.41
C ALA A 49 -4.63 -6.69 -2.44
N ASN A 50 -4.47 -7.91 -2.98
CA ASN A 50 -5.53 -8.91 -3.01
C ASN A 50 -5.94 -9.39 -1.60
N MET A 51 -4.98 -9.51 -0.67
CA MET A 51 -5.28 -9.87 0.72
C MET A 51 -6.05 -8.76 1.46
N LEU A 52 -5.73 -7.49 1.21
CA LEU A 52 -6.36 -6.34 1.85
C LEU A 52 -7.72 -5.98 1.22
N ASP A 53 -7.83 -6.14 -0.10
CA ASP A 53 -8.95 -5.69 -0.93
C ASP A 53 -9.25 -6.71 -2.06
N PRO A 54 -9.77 -7.90 -1.74
CA PRO A 54 -10.03 -8.96 -2.72
C PRO A 54 -11.13 -8.58 -3.74
N LYS A 55 -11.89 -7.52 -3.48
CA LYS A 55 -12.94 -7.02 -4.38
C LYS A 55 -12.50 -5.83 -5.23
N GLY A 56 -11.27 -5.31 -5.02
CA GLY A 56 -10.75 -4.16 -5.74
C GLY A 56 -11.52 -2.85 -5.49
N VAL A 57 -12.12 -2.69 -4.31
CA VAL A 57 -12.93 -1.52 -3.94
C VAL A 57 -12.04 -0.33 -3.56
N TYR A 58 -10.91 -0.60 -2.93
CA TYR A 58 -10.06 0.37 -2.26
C TYR A 58 -8.87 0.80 -3.14
N PHE A 59 -8.25 -0.14 -3.86
CA PHE A 59 -7.02 0.13 -4.62
C PHE A 59 -7.11 -0.23 -6.12
N PRO A 60 -8.20 0.11 -6.85
CA PRO A 60 -8.36 -0.31 -8.24
C PRO A 60 -7.26 0.31 -9.12
N SER A 61 -6.35 -0.55 -9.61
CA SER A 61 -5.17 -0.16 -10.42
C SER A 61 -4.18 0.82 -9.75
N LYS A 62 -4.26 1.00 -8.43
CA LYS A 62 -3.48 2.01 -7.66
C LYS A 62 -2.42 1.37 -6.77
N VAL A 63 -1.64 0.48 -7.37
CA VAL A 63 -0.53 -0.23 -6.70
C VAL A 63 0.77 0.17 -7.37
N ILE A 64 1.57 0.95 -6.65
CA ILE A 64 2.88 1.48 -7.02
C ILE A 64 3.94 0.65 -6.29
N SER A 65 4.76 -0.04 -7.05
CA SER A 65 5.84 -0.91 -6.58
C SER A 65 7.21 -0.25 -6.77
N GLN A 66 8.28 -0.90 -6.30
CA GLN A 66 9.63 -0.39 -6.49
C GLN A 66 10.00 -0.15 -7.97
N ALA A 67 9.49 -0.98 -8.88
CA ALA A 67 9.75 -0.85 -10.31
C ALA A 67 9.10 0.39 -10.93
N ASP A 68 8.10 0.97 -10.25
CA ASP A 68 7.37 2.14 -10.69
C ASP A 68 7.99 3.45 -10.14
N CYS A 69 8.99 3.36 -9.26
CA CYS A 69 9.66 4.53 -8.67
C CYS A 69 10.58 5.21 -9.69
N THR A 70 10.50 6.54 -9.80
CA THR A 70 11.34 7.34 -10.70
C THR A 70 12.73 7.62 -10.13
N GLN A 71 12.85 7.64 -8.80
CA GLN A 71 14.11 7.77 -8.08
C GLN A 71 14.43 6.47 -7.34
N LYS A 72 15.70 6.05 -7.42
CA LYS A 72 16.12 4.76 -6.87
C LYS A 72 15.98 4.77 -5.34
N HIS A 73 15.21 3.81 -4.82
CA HIS A 73 14.93 3.64 -3.39
C HIS A 73 14.22 4.83 -2.72
N GLN A 74 13.46 5.60 -3.50
CA GLN A 74 12.78 6.80 -3.02
C GLN A 74 11.33 6.83 -3.48
N LYS A 75 10.45 7.32 -2.61
CA LYS A 75 9.04 7.57 -2.85
C LYS A 75 8.85 9.06 -3.14
N GLY A 76 8.50 9.36 -4.39
CA GLY A 76 8.05 10.68 -4.83
C GLY A 76 6.56 10.71 -5.13
N LEU A 77 5.94 11.88 -5.05
CA LEU A 77 4.54 12.12 -5.40
C LEU A 77 4.31 12.19 -6.91
N ASP A 78 5.36 12.20 -7.72
CA ASP A 78 5.35 12.30 -9.18
C ASP A 78 4.63 11.13 -9.89
N VAL A 79 4.43 10.02 -9.18
CA VAL A 79 3.68 8.84 -9.63
C VAL A 79 2.25 8.77 -9.09
N VAL A 80 1.87 9.71 -8.20
CA VAL A 80 0.53 9.82 -7.63
C VAL A 80 -0.25 10.91 -8.37
N LEU A 81 -1.45 10.58 -8.83
CA LEU A 81 -2.30 11.57 -9.50
C LEU A 81 -2.94 12.49 -8.44
N GLY A 82 -2.59 13.78 -8.44
CA GLY A 82 -3.20 14.76 -7.55
C GLY A 82 -2.39 16.05 -7.41
N LEU A 83 -2.96 17.04 -6.73
CA LEU A 83 -2.18 18.17 -6.21
C LEU A 83 -1.45 17.69 -4.96
N GLU A 84 -0.13 17.92 -4.88
CA GLU A 84 0.69 17.51 -3.73
C GLU A 84 0.09 17.99 -2.39
N SER A 85 -0.47 19.21 -2.38
CA SER A 85 -1.13 19.79 -1.19
C SER A 85 -2.39 19.06 -0.71
N ALA A 86 -2.91 18.12 -1.49
CA ALA A 86 -4.07 17.31 -1.17
C ALA A 86 -3.70 15.83 -0.88
N VAL A 87 -2.42 15.48 -0.91
CA VAL A 87 -1.94 14.11 -0.65
C VAL A 87 -1.52 13.97 0.81
N VAL A 88 -1.91 12.85 1.42
CA VAL A 88 -1.45 12.44 2.76
C VAL A 88 -0.71 11.12 2.62
N ILE A 89 0.54 11.09 3.07
CA ILE A 89 1.37 9.87 3.09
C ILE A 89 1.32 9.27 4.50
N LEU A 90 1.08 7.96 4.57
CA LEU A 90 1.20 7.17 5.79
C LEU A 90 2.27 6.11 5.57
N ASP A 91 3.46 6.38 6.09
CA ASP A 91 4.64 5.51 5.98
C ASP A 91 5.31 5.36 7.34
N ASP A 92 5.90 4.19 7.62
CA ASP A 92 6.67 3.96 8.85
C ASP A 92 8.11 4.44 8.73
N THR A 93 8.63 4.64 7.51
CA THR A 93 10.02 5.05 7.26
C THR A 93 10.07 6.46 6.65
N GLU A 94 10.54 7.43 7.42
CA GLU A 94 10.68 8.82 6.98
C GLU A 94 11.70 8.99 5.84
N MET A 95 12.85 8.31 5.92
CA MET A 95 14.01 8.50 5.02
C MET A 95 13.78 8.13 3.55
N VAL A 96 12.70 7.41 3.23
CA VAL A 96 12.40 7.01 1.84
C VAL A 96 11.47 7.98 1.14
N SER A 97 10.93 9.00 1.82
CA SER A 97 10.00 9.97 1.22
C SER A 97 10.74 11.27 0.91
N VAL A 98 10.69 11.70 -0.35
CA VAL A 98 11.48 12.85 -0.83
C VAL A 98 10.70 14.17 -0.78
N ASP A 99 9.38 14.08 -0.76
CA ASP A 99 8.46 15.23 -0.85
C ASP A 99 7.70 15.50 0.48
N MET A 100 8.23 15.01 1.62
CA MET A 100 7.72 15.30 2.97
C MET A 100 8.39 16.53 3.59
#